data_AF-A0A365XVZ7-F1
#
_entry.id   AF-A0A365XVZ7-F1
#
_cell.length_a   1.000
_cell.length_b   1.000
_cell.length_c   1.000
_cell.angle_alpha   90.00
_cell.angle_beta   90.00
_cell.angle_gamma   90.00
#
_symmetry.space_group_name_H-M   'P 1'
#
loop_
_entity.id
_entity.type
_entity.pdbx_description
1 polymer ?
#
loop_
_entity_poly.entity_id
_entity_poly.type
_entity_poly.pdbx_seq_one_letter_code
_entity_poly.pdbx_strand_id
1 'polypeptide(L)'
;MNSEIKAFLSNELSANKSAFLAITDLHPLLEEFRPLVPELSADDNVSAFVAELEANIRNWWTNPEKDIDMETALFAILFEYSDLLTESEEALVYGITKLENPIPFQVTPYDNLGSYDFANGYYAVPGVSLECCTPLTKLAYFNIDEDKYGHLDVFELEGYSELSNIYMYNAYLALHKALQHLYDHDKLKGVSMKDSFYFLIGEHDCEVQPLFVISGTAR
;
A
#
# COMPACT_ATOMS: atom_id res chain seq x y z
N MET A 1 12.48 1.17 -13.97
CA MET A 1 11.37 0.58 -13.19
C MET A 1 11.30 1.13 -11.78
N ASN A 2 12.05 0.64 -10.78
CA ASN A 2 11.87 1.08 -9.38
C ASN A 2 12.14 2.56 -9.13
N SER A 3 13.11 3.17 -9.83
CA SER A 3 13.33 4.62 -9.78
C SER A 3 12.15 5.42 -10.31
N GLU A 4 11.44 4.90 -11.32
CA GLU A 4 10.26 5.54 -11.92
C GLU A 4 9.05 5.42 -10.99
N ILE A 5 8.84 4.24 -10.38
CA ILE A 5 7.80 4.04 -9.35
C ILE A 5 8.04 5.02 -8.19
N LYS A 6 9.27 5.08 -7.66
CA LYS A 6 9.61 6.02 -6.57
C LYS A 6 9.31 7.46 -6.95
N ALA A 7 9.69 7.87 -8.17
CA ALA A 7 9.46 9.22 -8.65
C ALA A 7 7.96 9.53 -8.78
N PHE A 8 7.17 8.60 -9.32
CA PHE A 8 5.72 8.72 -9.40
C PHE A 8 5.09 8.90 -8.00
N LEU A 9 5.32 7.97 -7.08
CA LEU A 9 4.77 8.03 -5.72
C LEU A 9 5.18 9.32 -4.98
N SER A 10 6.43 9.77 -5.17
CA SER A 10 6.92 11.02 -4.56
C SER A 10 6.25 12.27 -5.16
N ASN A 11 6.03 12.27 -6.47
CA ASN A 11 5.38 13.37 -7.16
C ASN A 11 3.91 13.47 -6.79
N GLU A 12 3.19 12.34 -6.76
CA GLU A 12 1.80 12.28 -6.34
C GLU A 12 1.63 12.75 -4.88
N LEU A 13 2.48 12.29 -3.96
CA LEU A 13 2.48 12.78 -2.59
C LEU A 13 2.67 14.31 -2.52
N SER A 14 3.68 14.84 -3.22
CA SER A 14 3.99 16.27 -3.23
C SER A 14 2.86 17.12 -3.85
N ALA A 15 2.27 16.63 -4.95
CA ALA A 15 1.18 17.29 -5.65
C ALA A 15 -0.07 17.38 -4.76
N ASN A 16 -0.47 16.26 -4.14
CA ASN A 16 -1.64 16.23 -3.26
C ASN A 16 -1.41 17.07 -2.00
N LYS A 17 -0.21 17.06 -1.40
CA LYS A 17 0.14 17.99 -0.30
C LYS A 17 -0.03 19.45 -0.71
N SER A 18 0.48 19.81 -1.87
CA SER A 18 0.40 21.20 -2.37
C SER A 18 -1.04 21.60 -2.64
N ALA A 19 -1.84 20.72 -3.25
CA ALA A 19 -3.25 20.96 -3.53
C ALA A 19 -4.08 21.12 -2.26
N PHE A 20 -3.95 20.20 -1.30
CA PHE A 20 -4.65 20.26 -0.01
C PHE A 20 -4.35 21.57 0.75
N LEU A 21 -3.08 21.96 0.83
CA LEU A 21 -2.65 23.16 1.55
C LEU A 21 -3.06 24.46 0.84
N ALA A 22 -3.34 24.42 -0.46
CA ALA A 22 -3.80 25.58 -1.23
C ALA A 22 -5.27 25.92 -1.01
N ILE A 23 -6.08 24.98 -0.50
CA ILE A 23 -7.50 25.20 -0.20
C ILE A 23 -7.60 26.15 1.01
N THR A 24 -8.22 27.32 0.81
CA THR A 24 -8.26 28.38 1.84
C THR A 24 -9.43 28.24 2.82
N ASP A 25 -10.51 27.58 2.41
CA ASP A 25 -11.75 27.42 3.19
C ASP A 25 -12.08 25.93 3.38
N LEU A 26 -11.14 25.19 3.99
CA LEU A 26 -11.37 23.77 4.29
C LEU A 26 -12.50 23.62 5.31
N HIS A 27 -13.30 22.58 5.12
CA HIS A 27 -14.28 22.17 6.11
C HIS A 27 -13.59 21.85 7.47
N PRO A 28 -14.20 22.17 8.64
CA PRO A 28 -13.55 21.97 9.94
C PRO A 28 -13.02 20.55 10.21
N LEU A 29 -13.67 19.51 9.66
CA LEU A 29 -13.21 18.13 9.77
C LEU A 29 -11.85 17.91 9.07
N LEU A 30 -11.59 18.59 7.96
CA LEU A 30 -10.34 18.50 7.21
C LEU A 30 -9.29 19.50 7.72
N GLU A 31 -9.73 20.66 8.24
CA GLU A 31 -8.83 21.70 8.75
C GLU A 31 -7.91 21.20 9.88
N GLU A 32 -8.36 20.23 10.67
CA GLU A 32 -7.53 19.56 11.69
C GLU A 32 -6.26 18.90 11.14
N PHE A 33 -6.27 18.51 9.87
CA PHE A 33 -5.15 17.85 9.20
C PHE A 33 -4.15 18.84 8.61
N ARG A 34 -4.53 20.11 8.41
CA ARG A 34 -3.66 21.15 7.84
C ARG A 34 -2.30 21.26 8.53
N PRO A 35 -2.18 21.26 9.88
CA PRO A 35 -0.87 21.28 10.53
C PRO A 35 -0.11 19.94 10.45
N LEU A 36 -0.79 18.82 10.19
CA LEU A 36 -0.18 17.49 10.13
C LEU A 36 0.45 17.21 8.75
N VAL A 37 -0.20 17.67 7.68
CA VAL A 37 0.18 17.40 6.29
C VAL A 37 1.65 17.78 5.97
N PRO A 38 2.17 18.95 6.37
CA PRO A 38 3.57 19.30 6.14
C PRO A 38 4.56 18.36 6.83
N GLU A 39 4.21 17.85 8.00
CA GLU A 39 5.08 17.01 8.85
C GLU A 39 5.13 15.55 8.40
N LEU A 40 4.15 15.09 7.61
CA LEU A 40 4.14 13.70 7.12
C LEU A 40 5.39 13.39 6.29
N SER A 41 6.15 12.38 6.69
CA SER A 41 7.30 11.89 5.95
C SER A 41 7.20 10.39 5.76
N ALA A 42 7.34 9.94 4.51
CA ALA A 42 7.41 8.52 4.20
C ALA A 42 8.61 7.86 4.90
N ASP A 43 9.71 8.61 5.10
CA ASP A 43 10.92 8.08 5.75
C ASP A 43 10.69 7.66 7.21
N ASP A 44 9.74 8.29 7.91
CA ASP A 44 9.45 7.99 9.31
C ASP A 44 8.87 6.59 9.50
N ASN A 45 8.24 6.03 8.44
CA ASN A 45 7.52 4.76 8.48
C ASN A 45 8.33 3.59 7.88
N VAL A 46 9.45 3.87 7.20
CA VAL A 46 10.22 2.83 6.49
C VAL A 46 10.72 1.75 7.44
N SER A 47 11.23 2.13 8.62
CA SER A 47 11.80 1.15 9.55
C SER A 47 10.75 0.21 10.15
N ALA A 48 9.54 0.72 10.40
CA ALA A 48 8.41 -0.08 10.87
C ALA A 48 8.00 -1.11 9.80
N PHE A 49 7.80 -0.65 8.56
CA PHE A 49 7.50 -1.55 7.44
C PHE A 49 8.58 -2.60 7.19
N VAL A 50 9.87 -2.25 7.26
CA VAL A 50 10.97 -3.22 7.15
C VAL A 50 10.84 -4.29 8.24
N ALA A 51 10.64 -3.89 9.49
CA ALA A 51 10.56 -4.82 10.61
C ALA A 51 9.37 -5.80 10.47
N GLU A 52 8.20 -5.29 10.08
CA GLU A 52 7.00 -6.11 9.86
C GLU A 52 7.18 -7.07 8.69
N LEU A 53 7.64 -6.57 7.54
CA LEU A 53 7.89 -7.40 6.37
C LEU A 53 8.93 -8.49 6.67
N GLU A 54 10.04 -8.18 7.34
CA GLU A 54 11.03 -9.21 7.72
C GLU A 54 10.42 -10.29 8.62
N ALA A 55 9.59 -9.88 9.59
CA ALA A 55 8.89 -10.81 10.45
C ALA A 55 7.93 -11.70 9.65
N ASN A 56 7.14 -11.11 8.75
CA ASN A 56 6.14 -11.83 7.97
C ASN A 56 6.76 -12.73 6.89
N ILE A 57 7.85 -12.28 6.24
CA ILE A 57 8.61 -13.11 5.31
C ILE A 57 9.06 -14.41 6.00
N ARG A 58 9.66 -14.28 7.19
CA ARG A 58 10.20 -15.43 7.95
C ARG A 58 9.11 -16.30 8.55
N ASN A 59 8.07 -15.70 9.13
CA ASN A 59 7.09 -16.42 9.93
C ASN A 59 5.96 -17.01 9.08
N TRP A 60 5.70 -16.44 7.90
CA TRP A 60 4.56 -16.78 7.05
C TRP A 60 4.97 -17.12 5.62
N TRP A 61 5.71 -16.26 4.94
CA TRP A 61 5.87 -16.37 3.48
C TRP A 61 6.87 -17.44 3.04
N THR A 62 7.83 -17.76 3.90
CA THR A 62 8.92 -18.72 3.65
C THR A 62 9.03 -19.77 4.75
N ASN A 63 7.99 -19.92 5.57
CA ASN A 63 7.98 -20.83 6.71
C ASN A 63 7.43 -22.21 6.31
N PRO A 64 8.25 -23.29 6.32
CA PRO A 64 7.78 -24.64 5.98
C PRO A 64 6.79 -25.23 7.00
N GLU A 65 6.66 -24.65 8.19
CA GLU A 65 5.66 -25.07 9.18
C GLU A 65 4.27 -24.48 8.89
N LYS A 66 4.18 -23.54 7.95
CA LYS A 66 2.91 -23.05 7.41
C LYS A 66 2.52 -23.90 6.22
N ASP A 67 1.22 -24.10 6.03
CA ASP A 67 0.67 -24.83 4.88
C ASP A 67 0.71 -23.94 3.63
N ILE A 68 1.90 -23.44 3.28
CA ILE A 68 2.16 -22.51 2.20
C ILE A 68 2.97 -23.19 1.11
N ASP A 69 2.55 -23.05 -0.14
CA ASP A 69 3.30 -23.58 -1.28
C ASP A 69 4.52 -22.69 -1.57
N MET A 70 5.68 -23.15 -1.11
CA MET A 70 6.97 -22.48 -1.34
C MET A 70 7.63 -22.86 -2.66
N GLU A 71 7.10 -23.84 -3.40
CA GLU A 71 7.72 -24.34 -4.63
C GLU A 71 7.16 -23.62 -5.86
N THR A 72 5.87 -23.25 -5.82
CA THR A 72 5.25 -22.53 -6.94
C THR A 72 5.76 -21.10 -7.04
N ALA A 73 6.50 -20.82 -8.11
CA ALA A 73 7.01 -19.50 -8.40
C ALA A 73 5.89 -18.49 -8.68
N LEU A 74 5.88 -17.41 -7.90
CA LEU A 74 4.91 -16.32 -7.93
C LEU A 74 5.24 -15.32 -9.04
N PHE A 75 4.19 -14.74 -9.64
CA PHE A 75 4.29 -13.57 -10.52
C PHE A 75 4.24 -12.26 -9.73
N ALA A 76 3.49 -12.24 -8.63
CA ALA A 76 3.37 -11.06 -7.79
C ALA A 76 3.00 -11.43 -6.34
N ILE A 77 3.27 -10.49 -5.45
CA ILE A 77 2.62 -10.38 -4.14
C ILE A 77 1.73 -9.14 -4.18
N LEU A 78 0.44 -9.31 -3.89
CA LEU A 78 -0.52 -8.24 -3.72
C LEU A 78 -0.75 -8.01 -2.23
N PHE A 79 -0.51 -6.77 -1.79
CA PHE A 79 -0.97 -6.24 -0.51
C PHE A 79 -2.39 -5.67 -0.72
N GLU A 80 -3.41 -6.23 -0.08
CA GLU A 80 -4.79 -5.77 -0.20
C GLU A 80 -5.31 -5.33 1.16
N TYR A 81 -5.85 -4.12 1.23
CA TYR A 81 -6.51 -3.56 2.42
C TYR A 81 -7.98 -3.23 2.10
N SER A 82 -8.80 -3.03 3.12
CA SER A 82 -10.24 -2.78 2.98
C SER A 82 -10.57 -1.30 2.92
N ASP A 83 -10.14 -0.52 3.92
CA ASP A 83 -10.47 0.90 4.03
C ASP A 83 -9.42 1.62 4.90
N LEU A 84 -8.80 2.68 4.38
CA LEU A 84 -7.82 3.50 5.11
C LEU A 84 -8.42 4.31 6.26
N LEU A 85 -9.76 4.40 6.35
CA LEU A 85 -10.46 5.01 7.48
C LEU A 85 -10.57 4.06 8.69
N THR A 86 -10.16 2.80 8.55
CA THR A 86 -10.15 1.82 9.65
C THR A 86 -8.92 1.99 10.55
N GLU A 87 -9.12 1.90 11.87
CA GLU A 87 -8.03 2.00 12.84
C GLU A 87 -7.10 0.79 12.72
N SER A 88 -5.80 1.06 12.60
CA SER A 88 -4.78 0.01 12.44
C SER A 88 -5.08 -0.95 11.30
N GLU A 89 -5.57 -0.44 10.17
CA GLU A 89 -5.87 -1.24 8.98
C GLU A 89 -4.68 -2.12 8.58
N GLU A 90 -4.94 -3.38 8.21
CA GLU A 90 -3.91 -4.31 7.77
C GLU A 90 -4.03 -4.56 6.26
N ALA A 91 -2.92 -4.42 5.54
CA ALA A 91 -2.82 -4.89 4.17
C ALA A 91 -2.41 -6.36 4.18
N LEU A 92 -3.36 -7.25 3.90
CA LEU A 92 -3.14 -8.70 3.80
C LEU A 92 -2.44 -9.05 2.50
N VAL A 93 -1.73 -10.17 2.48
CA VAL A 93 -0.90 -10.59 1.35
C VAL A 93 -1.49 -11.77 0.60
N TYR A 94 -1.45 -11.65 -0.72
CA TYR A 94 -1.88 -12.65 -1.68
C TYR A 94 -0.75 -12.95 -2.68
N GLY A 95 -0.34 -14.21 -2.77
CA GLY A 95 0.69 -14.66 -3.70
C GLY A 95 0.05 -15.06 -5.03
N ILE A 96 0.32 -14.32 -6.10
CA ILE A 96 -0.29 -14.57 -7.41
C ILE A 96 0.56 -15.57 -8.19
N THR A 97 -0.02 -16.73 -8.54
CA THR A 97 0.68 -17.83 -9.25
C THR A 97 0.28 -17.98 -10.70
N LYS A 98 -0.88 -17.44 -11.09
CA LYS A 98 -1.32 -17.42 -12.48
C LYS A 98 -1.90 -16.05 -12.81
N LEU A 99 -1.62 -15.61 -14.02
CA LEU A 99 -2.18 -14.43 -14.64
C LEU A 99 -2.61 -14.80 -16.05
N GLU A 100 -3.75 -14.28 -16.49
CA GLU A 100 -4.19 -14.43 -17.88
C GLU A 100 -3.20 -13.80 -18.85
N ASN A 101 -2.68 -12.62 -18.50
CA ASN A 101 -1.71 -11.87 -19.29
C ASN A 101 -0.52 -11.41 -18.42
N PRO A 102 0.70 -11.30 -18.99
CA PRO A 102 1.81 -10.68 -18.27
C PRO A 102 1.46 -9.25 -17.83
N ILE A 103 1.84 -8.88 -16.60
CA ILE A 103 1.64 -7.52 -16.09
C ILE A 103 2.56 -6.57 -16.88
N PRO A 104 2.01 -5.63 -17.68
CA PRO A 104 2.82 -4.65 -18.37
C PRO A 104 3.37 -3.65 -17.36
N PHE A 105 4.66 -3.31 -17.44
CA PHE A 105 5.21 -2.30 -16.56
C PHE A 105 4.53 -0.95 -16.80
N GLN A 106 3.99 -0.36 -15.75
CA GLN A 106 3.56 1.03 -15.65
C GLN A 106 3.81 1.54 -14.23
N VAL A 107 3.72 2.86 -14.05
CA VAL A 107 3.83 3.51 -12.74
C VAL A 107 2.49 3.91 -12.15
N THR A 108 1.47 4.07 -12.99
CA THR A 108 0.09 4.38 -12.59
C THR A 108 -0.63 3.11 -12.12
N PRO A 109 -1.70 3.25 -11.32
CA PRO A 109 -2.54 2.11 -10.94
C PRO A 109 -3.09 1.34 -12.15
N TYR A 110 -3.27 0.04 -11.98
CA TYR A 110 -3.99 -0.81 -12.93
C TYR A 110 -5.48 -0.81 -12.58
N ASP A 111 -6.34 -0.46 -13.54
CA ASP A 111 -7.79 -0.60 -13.38
C ASP A 111 -8.21 -2.06 -13.14
N ASN A 112 -7.47 -3.00 -13.70
CA ASN A 112 -7.68 -4.44 -13.55
C ASN A 112 -6.40 -5.22 -13.91
N LEU A 113 -6.04 -6.23 -13.11
CA LEU A 113 -4.94 -7.15 -13.39
C LEU A 113 -5.35 -8.34 -14.30
N GLY A 114 -6.61 -8.40 -14.70
CA GLY A 114 -7.22 -9.54 -15.37
C GLY A 114 -7.54 -10.68 -14.41
N SER A 115 -7.85 -11.87 -14.95
CA SER A 115 -8.06 -13.07 -14.13
C SER A 115 -6.71 -13.56 -13.56
N TYR A 116 -6.69 -13.85 -12.26
CA TYR A 116 -5.52 -14.42 -11.57
C TYR A 116 -5.92 -15.48 -10.54
N ASP A 117 -4.99 -16.38 -10.22
CA ASP A 117 -5.12 -17.39 -9.17
C ASP A 117 -4.07 -17.17 -8.07
N PHE A 118 -4.45 -17.48 -6.83
CA PHE A 118 -3.55 -17.43 -5.67
C PHE A 118 -2.79 -18.75 -5.46
N ALA A 119 -1.59 -18.65 -4.89
CA ALA A 119 -0.85 -19.80 -4.39
C ALA A 119 -1.59 -20.43 -3.20
N ASN A 120 -1.55 -21.76 -3.11
CA ASN A 120 -2.14 -22.45 -1.97
C ASN A 120 -1.45 -22.03 -0.67
N GLY A 121 -2.24 -21.70 0.35
CA GLY A 121 -1.74 -21.18 1.63
C GLY A 121 -1.18 -19.76 1.60
N TYR A 122 -1.17 -19.11 0.44
CA TYR A 122 -0.70 -17.74 0.23
C TYR A 122 -1.89 -16.81 -0.07
N TYR A 123 -3.01 -17.06 0.60
CA TYR A 123 -4.26 -16.31 0.49
C TYR A 123 -4.52 -15.60 1.81
N ALA A 124 -4.60 -14.26 1.78
CA ALA A 124 -4.87 -13.43 2.94
C ALA A 124 -3.92 -13.69 4.13
N VAL A 125 -2.62 -13.90 3.86
CA VAL A 125 -1.60 -14.07 4.91
C VAL A 125 -1.15 -12.70 5.44
N PRO A 126 -0.54 -12.62 6.64
CA PRO A 126 -0.09 -11.33 7.17
C PRO A 126 0.87 -10.60 6.22
N GLY A 127 0.56 -9.33 5.96
CA GLY A 127 1.33 -8.44 5.09
C GLY A 127 1.99 -7.33 5.89
N VAL A 128 1.33 -6.19 6.03
CA VAL A 128 1.81 -5.03 6.82
C VAL A 128 0.65 -4.25 7.44
N SER A 129 0.88 -3.64 8.59
CA SER A 129 -0.02 -2.64 9.16
C SER A 129 0.09 -1.32 8.41
N LEU A 130 -1.04 -0.63 8.19
CA LEU A 130 -1.11 0.71 7.63
C LEU A 130 -1.28 1.74 8.76
N GLU A 131 -0.60 1.55 9.89
CA GLU A 131 -0.71 2.42 11.07
C GLU A 131 -0.46 3.90 10.76
N CYS A 132 0.39 4.20 9.77
CA CYS A 132 0.65 5.57 9.33
C CYS A 132 -0.58 6.29 8.74
N CYS A 133 -1.62 5.55 8.38
CA CYS A 133 -2.92 6.06 7.90
C CYS A 133 -3.95 6.25 9.03
N THR A 134 -3.68 5.77 10.26
CA THR A 134 -4.59 5.87 11.41
C THR A 134 -5.18 7.26 11.65
N PRO A 135 -4.48 8.40 11.41
CA PRO A 135 -5.11 9.71 11.55
C PRO A 135 -6.38 9.91 10.71
N LEU A 136 -6.52 9.21 9.56
CA LEU A 136 -7.72 9.27 8.72
C LEU A 136 -8.96 8.70 9.41
N THR A 137 -8.82 7.84 10.42
CA THR A 137 -9.95 7.29 11.19
C THR A 137 -10.86 8.36 11.79
N LYS A 138 -10.34 9.57 12.03
CA LYS A 138 -11.15 10.72 12.46
C LYS A 138 -12.27 11.08 11.48
N LEU A 139 -12.11 10.70 10.21
CA LEU A 139 -13.08 10.92 9.13
C LEU A 139 -14.01 9.72 8.92
N ALA A 140 -13.82 8.63 9.67
CA ALA A 140 -14.74 7.49 9.64
C ALA A 140 -16.11 7.89 10.19
N TYR A 141 -17.18 7.36 9.61
CA TYR A 141 -18.56 7.73 9.94
C TYR A 141 -18.87 7.60 11.45
N PHE A 142 -18.25 6.62 12.13
CA PHE A 142 -18.45 6.36 13.55
C PHE A 142 -17.67 7.30 14.49
N ASN A 143 -16.74 8.11 13.96
CA ASN A 143 -15.96 9.09 14.71
C ASN A 143 -16.43 10.55 14.47
N ILE A 144 -17.40 10.73 13.58
CA ILE A 144 -17.96 12.05 13.26
C ILE A 144 -19.17 12.32 14.15
N ASP A 145 -19.24 13.56 14.65
CA ASP A 145 -20.39 14.06 15.41
C ASP A 145 -21.65 14.07 14.52
N GLU A 146 -22.52 13.06 14.67
CA GLU A 146 -23.74 12.87 13.89
C GLU A 146 -24.72 14.04 14.05
N ASP A 147 -24.81 14.64 15.24
CA ASP A 147 -25.69 15.78 15.51
C ASP A 147 -25.26 17.02 14.71
N LYS A 148 -23.96 17.14 14.44
CA LYS A 148 -23.37 18.29 13.74
C LYS A 148 -23.19 18.05 12.24
N TYR A 149 -22.84 16.83 11.84
CA TYR A 149 -22.37 16.49 10.50
C TYR A 149 -23.04 15.24 9.90
N GLY A 150 -24.07 14.66 10.52
CA GLY A 150 -24.69 13.41 10.05
C GLY A 150 -25.37 13.44 8.68
N HIS A 151 -25.45 14.61 8.04
CA HIS A 151 -25.95 14.78 6.66
C HIS A 151 -24.83 14.96 5.64
N LEU A 152 -23.58 14.89 6.08
CA LEU A 152 -22.40 15.18 5.27
C LEU A 152 -21.79 13.89 4.75
N ASP A 153 -21.70 13.79 3.43
CA ASP A 153 -20.87 12.79 2.77
C ASP A 153 -19.43 13.28 2.78
N VAL A 154 -18.62 12.77 3.71
CA VAL A 154 -17.26 13.26 3.97
C VAL A 154 -16.37 13.19 2.73
N PHE A 155 -16.58 12.16 1.90
CA PHE A 155 -15.84 11.97 0.66
C PHE A 155 -16.14 13.03 -0.41
N GLU A 156 -17.23 13.79 -0.26
CA GLU A 156 -17.58 14.91 -1.16
C GLU A 156 -16.97 16.25 -0.71
N LEU A 157 -16.32 16.31 0.45
CA LEU A 157 -15.67 17.52 0.93
C LEU A 157 -14.50 17.93 0.02
N GLU A 158 -14.43 19.21 -0.34
CA GLU A 158 -13.26 19.78 -1.01
C GLU A 158 -12.01 19.56 -0.16
N GLY A 159 -11.00 18.90 -0.74
CA GLY A 159 -9.77 18.50 -0.05
C GLY A 159 -9.76 17.07 0.49
N TYR A 160 -10.88 16.35 0.52
CA TYR A 160 -10.91 14.97 1.01
C TYR A 160 -10.04 14.05 0.16
N SER A 161 -10.20 14.11 -1.17
CA SER A 161 -9.44 13.27 -2.10
C SER A 161 -7.94 13.51 -1.97
N GLU A 162 -7.53 14.78 -1.91
CA GLU A 162 -6.14 15.16 -1.69
C GLU A 162 -5.62 14.63 -0.34
N LEU A 163 -6.40 14.76 0.73
CA LEU A 163 -6.02 14.26 2.06
C LEU A 163 -5.84 12.74 2.07
N SER A 164 -6.82 12.00 1.52
CA SER A 164 -6.75 10.54 1.41
C SER A 164 -5.51 10.11 0.63
N ASN A 165 -5.28 10.74 -0.53
CA ASN A 165 -4.13 10.49 -1.38
C ASN A 165 -2.79 10.81 -0.68
N ILE A 166 -2.72 11.86 0.16
CA ILE A 166 -1.51 12.17 0.93
C ILE A 166 -1.13 11.00 1.82
N TYR A 167 -2.06 10.45 2.60
CA TYR A 167 -1.79 9.32 3.49
C TYR A 167 -1.49 8.04 2.70
N MET A 168 -2.27 7.76 1.65
CA MET A 168 -2.06 6.60 0.77
C MET A 168 -0.67 6.64 0.13
N TYR A 169 -0.30 7.71 -0.57
CA TYR A 169 1.00 7.82 -1.23
C TYR A 169 2.17 7.93 -0.25
N ASN A 170 1.94 8.46 0.96
CA ASN A 170 2.93 8.41 2.03
C ASN A 170 3.24 6.96 2.46
N ALA A 171 2.19 6.16 2.69
CA ALA A 171 2.33 4.73 3.01
C ALA A 171 2.99 3.96 1.87
N TYR A 172 2.54 4.15 0.62
CA TYR A 172 3.06 3.45 -0.55
C TYR A 172 4.53 3.78 -0.81
N LEU A 173 4.92 5.04 -0.68
CA LEU A 173 6.32 5.46 -0.83
C LEU A 173 7.20 4.87 0.27
N ALA A 174 6.71 4.80 1.51
CA ALA A 174 7.43 4.16 2.61
C ALA A 174 7.57 2.65 2.38
N LEU A 175 6.52 1.98 1.93
CA LEU A 175 6.52 0.55 1.61
C LEU A 175 7.44 0.23 0.42
N HIS A 176 7.45 1.07 -0.63
CA HIS A 176 8.43 0.99 -1.72
C HIS A 176 9.88 1.02 -1.19
N LYS A 177 10.18 2.00 -0.31
CA LYS A 177 11.52 2.14 0.30
C LYS A 177 11.86 0.94 1.17
N ALA A 178 10.90 0.39 1.91
CA ALA A 178 11.09 -0.81 2.71
C ALA A 178 11.38 -2.04 1.83
N LEU A 179 10.62 -2.26 0.75
CA LEU A 179 10.85 -3.33 -0.21
C LEU A 179 12.22 -3.22 -0.89
N GLN A 180 12.63 -2.01 -1.27
CA GLN A 180 13.98 -1.75 -1.79
C GLN A 180 15.05 -2.11 -0.74
N HIS A 181 14.86 -1.74 0.53
CA HIS A 181 15.77 -2.10 1.61
C HIS A 181 15.90 -3.62 1.76
N LEU A 182 14.78 -4.36 1.77
CA LEU A 182 14.77 -5.81 1.88
C LEU A 182 15.48 -6.48 0.69
N TYR A 183 15.24 -5.97 -0.51
CA TYR A 183 15.89 -6.45 -1.74
C TYR A 183 17.42 -6.23 -1.67
N ASP A 184 17.86 -5.03 -1.31
CA ASP A 184 19.29 -4.69 -1.23
C ASP A 184 20.05 -5.47 -0.15
N HIS A 185 19.33 -5.98 0.86
CA HIS A 185 19.88 -6.78 1.97
C HIS A 185 19.55 -8.27 1.87
N ASP A 186 19.16 -8.76 0.69
CA ASP A 186 18.91 -10.18 0.43
C ASP A 186 17.83 -10.81 1.34
N LYS A 187 16.92 -10.00 1.91
CA LYS A 187 15.88 -10.46 2.85
C LYS A 187 14.68 -11.11 2.16
N LEU A 188 14.57 -10.95 0.84
CA LEU A 188 13.55 -11.60 0.02
C LEU A 188 13.97 -13.01 -0.45
N LYS A 189 15.17 -13.48 -0.07
CA LYS A 189 15.63 -14.83 -0.38
C LYS A 189 14.70 -15.87 0.24
N GLY A 190 14.29 -16.84 -0.57
CA GLY A 190 13.38 -17.93 -0.17
C GLY A 190 11.95 -17.73 -0.62
N VAL A 191 11.53 -16.53 -1.03
CA VAL A 191 10.28 -16.37 -1.77
C VAL A 191 10.50 -16.89 -3.18
N SER A 192 9.68 -17.86 -3.61
CA SER A 192 9.76 -18.41 -4.96
C SER A 192 9.19 -17.41 -5.97
N MET A 193 10.07 -16.71 -6.68
CA MET A 193 9.71 -15.62 -7.61
C MET A 193 10.00 -16.00 -9.06
N LYS A 194 9.17 -15.53 -9.99
CA LYS A 194 9.48 -15.50 -11.43
C LYS A 194 10.50 -14.40 -11.76
N ASP A 195 11.12 -14.47 -12.93
CA ASP A 195 12.10 -13.47 -13.42
C ASP A 195 11.54 -12.05 -13.55
N SER A 196 10.22 -11.90 -13.61
CA SER A 196 9.53 -10.62 -13.55
C SER A 196 8.49 -10.71 -12.44
N PHE A 197 8.87 -10.20 -11.27
CA PHE A 197 8.09 -10.31 -10.05
C PHE A 197 7.68 -8.93 -9.56
N TYR A 198 6.39 -8.79 -9.21
CA TYR A 198 5.80 -7.52 -8.79
C TYR A 198 5.37 -7.56 -7.33
N PHE A 199 5.66 -6.50 -6.59
CA PHE A 199 4.92 -6.14 -5.39
C PHE A 199 3.89 -5.09 -5.77
N LEU A 200 2.65 -5.37 -5.41
CA LEU A 200 1.47 -4.60 -5.78
C LEU A 200 0.69 -4.24 -4.50
N ILE A 201 -0.03 -3.12 -4.48
CA ILE A 201 -0.94 -2.79 -3.38
C ILE A 201 -2.25 -2.22 -3.92
N GLY A 202 -3.37 -2.48 -3.26
CA GLY A 202 -4.65 -1.88 -3.60
C GLY A 202 -5.66 -2.00 -2.48
N GLU A 203 -6.67 -1.14 -2.53
CA GLU A 203 -7.90 -1.35 -1.76
C GLU A 203 -8.71 -2.48 -2.42
N HIS A 204 -9.47 -3.23 -1.62
CA HIS A 204 -10.31 -4.31 -2.09
C HIS A 204 -11.27 -3.83 -3.20
N ASP A 205 -11.34 -4.58 -4.30
CA ASP A 205 -12.15 -4.27 -5.50
C ASP A 205 -11.79 -2.93 -6.20
N CYS A 206 -10.64 -2.33 -5.89
CA CYS A 206 -10.17 -1.07 -6.47
C CYS A 206 -8.94 -1.25 -7.37
N GLU A 207 -8.44 -0.13 -7.88
CA GLU A 207 -7.22 -0.07 -8.69
C GLU A 207 -6.00 -0.57 -7.91
N VAL A 208 -5.07 -1.21 -8.60
CA VAL A 208 -3.86 -1.78 -7.99
C VAL A 208 -2.62 -0.98 -8.38
N GLN A 209 -1.91 -0.45 -7.40
CA GLN A 209 -0.68 0.31 -7.58
C GLN A 209 0.57 -0.61 -7.58
N PRO A 210 1.45 -0.52 -8.59
CA PRO A 210 2.77 -1.14 -8.50
C PRO A 210 3.66 -0.44 -7.47
N LEU A 211 4.21 -1.21 -6.53
CA LEU A 211 5.13 -0.71 -5.50
C LEU A 211 6.58 -1.00 -5.82
N PHE A 212 6.89 -2.19 -6.31
CA PHE A 212 8.28 -2.61 -6.54
C PHE A 212 8.34 -3.72 -7.57
N VAL A 213 9.37 -3.72 -8.39
CA VAL A 213 9.57 -4.74 -9.43
C VAL A 213 10.96 -5.35 -9.30
N ILE A 214 11.02 -6.67 -9.26
CA ILE A 214 12.26 -7.43 -9.39
C ILE A 214 12.29 -7.99 -10.80
N SER A 215 13.36 -7.65 -11.53
CA SER A 215 13.56 -8.07 -12.92
C SER A 215 14.92 -8.73 -13.10
N GLY A 216 14.91 -9.92 -13.70
CA GLY A 216 16.07 -10.81 -13.84
C GLY A 216 16.03 -11.98 -12.85
N THR A 217 16.89 -12.97 -13.05
CA THR A 217 17.02 -14.12 -12.13
C THR A 217 17.35 -13.63 -10.72
N ALA A 218 16.46 -13.88 -9.77
CA ALA A 218 16.70 -13.67 -8.34
C ALA A 218 18.04 -14.37 -7.95
N ARG A 219 18.91 -13.64 -7.23
CA ARG A 219 20.25 -14.11 -6.86
C ARG A 219 20.25 -15.01 -5.62
#